data_AF-A0A2V4A6S3-F1
#
_entry.id   AF-A0A2V4A6S3-F1
#
_cell.length_a   1.000
_cell.length_b   1.000
_cell.length_c   1.000
_cell.angle_alpha   90.00
_cell.angle_beta   90.00
_cell.angle_gamma   90.00
#
_symmetry.space_group_name_H-M   'P 1'
#
loop_
_entity.id
_entity.type
_entity.pdbx_description
1 polymer ?
#
loop_
_entity_poly.entity_id
_entity_poly.type
_entity_poly.pdbx_seq_one_letter_code
_entity_poly.pdbx_strand_id
1 'polypeptide(L)'
;MTTENFRLEKVRDFGLLFSDTFLFIKYNFKNLLKGMLYYVVPFGLLHGVVLGLLQYETLLSIGNGSGISPNYSSSTVIYSTIASYFFMLISYTVAVAFVMQYIKFYRDKGANNFEVTEVGKAMLSNIPTIFGAIILSAIIAVVGFVLLIIPGIYVTICISLVVPIIVFEDESVGNAISGCFNLIKSNWWNTFAVLFVMGLISSALNFVFQLPSTIYQLTSTIFMASGDAMTPSKSLLILFSIIQGIGYALIQILPLTAIAMQYFNLIEKRQSPALLKDLETIGNNE
;
A
#
# COMPACT_ATOMS: atom_id res chain seq x y z
N MET A 1 5.98 -19.39 23.34
CA MET A 1 6.71 -19.83 22.14
C MET A 1 7.73 -18.75 21.84
N THR A 2 9.00 -19.08 22.03
CA THR A 2 10.16 -18.20 21.85
C THR A 2 10.19 -17.71 20.41
N THR A 3 10.13 -16.40 20.21
CA THR A 3 10.38 -15.74 18.93
C THR A 3 11.81 -16.06 18.50
N GLU A 4 12.00 -17.09 17.66
CA GLU A 4 13.21 -17.17 16.85
C GLU A 4 13.37 -15.82 16.15
N ASN A 5 14.54 -15.20 16.31
CA ASN A 5 14.87 -13.90 15.73
C ASN A 5 14.66 -13.94 14.21
N PHE A 6 13.51 -13.49 13.72
CA PHE A 6 13.26 -13.35 12.30
C PHE A 6 14.29 -12.35 11.73
N ARG A 7 15.20 -12.84 10.90
CA ARG A 7 16.30 -12.06 10.33
C ARG A 7 15.81 -11.31 9.10
N LEU A 8 15.81 -9.97 9.16
CA LEU A 8 15.43 -9.10 8.05
C LEU A 8 16.49 -9.10 6.93
N GLU A 9 17.76 -9.00 7.31
CA GLU A 9 18.93 -8.97 6.44
C GLU A 9 19.32 -10.38 6.00
N LYS A 10 18.67 -10.87 4.95
CA LYS A 10 18.90 -12.20 4.38
C LYS A 10 18.72 -12.17 2.87
N VAL A 11 19.60 -12.85 2.13
CA VAL A 11 19.39 -13.16 0.72
C VAL A 11 18.24 -14.15 0.58
N ARG A 12 17.23 -13.79 -0.21
CA ARG A 12 16.01 -14.57 -0.41
C ARG A 12 15.80 -14.90 -1.87
N ASP A 13 15.52 -16.17 -2.12
CA ASP A 13 14.96 -16.64 -3.38
C ASP A 13 13.51 -16.18 -3.53
N PHE A 14 12.99 -16.25 -4.76
CA PHE A 14 11.66 -15.77 -5.10
C PHE A 14 10.57 -16.32 -4.16
N GLY A 15 10.50 -17.65 -3.96
CA GLY A 15 9.52 -18.27 -3.06
C GLY A 15 9.70 -17.92 -1.58
N LEU A 16 10.94 -17.70 -1.15
CA LEU A 16 11.26 -17.32 0.23
C LEU A 16 10.81 -15.90 0.55
N LEU A 17 10.79 -14.97 -0.41
CA LEU A 17 10.27 -13.61 -0.20
C LEU A 17 8.80 -13.62 0.24
N PHE A 18 7.97 -14.43 -0.39
CA PHE A 18 6.57 -14.59 0.00
C PHE A 18 6.46 -15.23 1.37
N SER A 19 7.14 -16.36 1.57
CA SER A 19 7.10 -17.11 2.83
C SER A 19 7.54 -16.25 4.02
N ASP A 20 8.67 -15.54 3.87
CA ASP A 20 9.20 -14.65 4.90
C ASP A 20 8.29 -13.43 5.14
N THR A 21 7.64 -12.91 4.10
CA THR A 21 6.65 -11.83 4.25
C THR A 21 5.46 -12.31 5.08
N PHE A 22 4.88 -13.47 4.76
CA PHE A 22 3.77 -14.04 5.52
C PHE A 22 4.18 -14.41 6.95
N LEU A 23 5.38 -14.95 7.15
CA LEU A 23 5.92 -15.25 8.47
C LEU A 23 6.12 -14.00 9.32
N PHE A 24 6.69 -12.93 8.75
CA PHE A 24 6.85 -11.67 9.45
C PHE A 24 5.51 -11.09 9.90
N ILE A 25 4.53 -11.08 9.00
CA ILE A 25 3.17 -10.62 9.30
C ILE A 25 2.56 -11.50 10.39
N LYS A 26 2.69 -12.83 10.30
CA LYS A 26 2.17 -13.78 11.29
C LYS A 26 2.79 -13.55 12.68
N TYR A 27 4.10 -13.36 12.76
CA TYR A 27 4.79 -13.13 14.04
C TYR A 27 4.45 -11.77 14.66
N ASN A 28 4.18 -10.76 13.82
CA ASN A 28 3.90 -9.40 14.28
C ASN A 28 2.43 -9.00 14.14
N PHE A 29 1.53 -9.96 13.88
CA PHE A 29 0.16 -9.68 13.44
C PHE A 29 -0.60 -8.78 14.41
N LYS A 30 -0.47 -9.05 15.72
CA LYS A 30 -1.16 -8.28 16.77
C LYS A 30 -0.73 -6.81 16.78
N ASN A 31 0.57 -6.55 16.67
CA ASN A 31 1.12 -5.19 16.74
C ASN A 31 0.86 -4.42 15.43
N LEU A 32 1.05 -5.09 14.29
CA LEU A 32 0.73 -4.53 12.98
C LEU A 32 -0.76 -4.18 12.90
N LEU A 33 -1.65 -5.12 13.23
CA LEU A 33 -3.10 -4.89 13.21
C LEU A 33 -3.50 -3.77 14.18
N LYS A 34 -2.98 -3.75 15.42
CA LYS A 34 -3.27 -2.70 16.40
C LYS A 34 -2.89 -1.32 15.87
N GLY A 35 -1.71 -1.18 15.26
CA GLY A 35 -1.27 0.08 14.69
C GLY A 35 -2.09 0.50 13.47
N MET A 36 -2.40 -0.44 12.59
CA MET A 36 -3.27 -0.17 11.43
C MET A 36 -4.68 0.26 11.85
N LEU A 37 -5.28 -0.40 12.85
CA LEU A 37 -6.59 -0.05 13.40
C LEU A 37 -6.59 1.35 14.02
N TYR A 38 -5.53 1.72 14.73
CA TYR A 38 -5.48 3.00 15.43
C TYR A 38 -5.13 4.17 14.51
N TYR A 39 -4.19 3.99 13.58
CA TYR A 39 -3.65 5.08 12.77
C TYR A 39 -4.18 5.13 11.34
N VAL A 40 -4.40 3.99 10.69
CA VAL A 40 -4.72 3.93 9.25
C VAL A 40 -6.23 3.85 9.01
N VAL A 41 -6.91 2.99 9.78
CA VAL A 41 -8.35 2.75 9.63
C VAL A 41 -9.23 3.99 9.78
N PRO A 42 -8.92 5.01 10.61
CA PRO A 42 -9.69 6.25 10.60
C PRO A 42 -9.76 6.91 9.22
N PHE A 43 -8.66 6.92 8.45
CA PHE A 43 -8.64 7.45 7.09
C PHE A 43 -9.31 6.50 6.09
N GLY A 44 -9.17 5.19 6.28
CA GLY A 44 -9.92 4.18 5.51
C GLY A 44 -11.43 4.31 5.69
N LEU A 45 -11.90 4.65 6.90
CA LEU A 45 -13.31 4.90 7.20
C LEU A 45 -13.79 6.18 6.50
N LEU A 46 -13.02 7.28 6.59
CA LEU A 46 -13.35 8.52 5.87
C LEU A 46 -13.44 8.29 4.36
N HIS A 47 -12.47 7.55 3.79
CA HIS A 47 -12.52 7.14 2.38
C HIS A 47 -13.80 6.34 2.09
N GLY A 48 -14.14 5.34 2.91
CA GLY A 48 -15.34 4.52 2.73
C GLY A 48 -16.65 5.31 2.82
N VAL A 49 -16.75 6.27 3.74
CA VAL A 49 -17.93 7.16 3.85
C VAL A 49 -18.10 8.00 2.58
N VAL A 50 -17.02 8.66 2.12
CA VAL A 50 -17.07 9.50 0.92
C VAL A 50 -17.34 8.66 -0.32
N LEU A 51 -16.74 7.47 -0.41
CA LEU A 51 -16.98 6.52 -1.49
C LEU A 51 -18.43 6.02 -1.51
N GLY A 52 -19.03 5.74 -0.36
CA GLY A 52 -20.43 5.29 -0.29
C GLY A 52 -21.43 6.39 -0.62
N LEU A 53 -21.13 7.64 -0.24
CA LEU A 53 -21.87 8.80 -0.72
C LEU A 53 -21.79 8.91 -2.24
N LEU A 54 -20.58 8.82 -2.82
CA LEU A 54 -20.37 8.85 -4.27
C LEU A 54 -21.16 7.72 -4.97
N GLN A 55 -21.05 6.48 -4.50
CA GLN A 55 -21.75 5.32 -5.08
C GLN A 55 -23.27 5.48 -5.02
N TYR A 56 -23.81 5.99 -3.91
CA TYR A 56 -25.25 6.26 -3.76
C TYR A 56 -25.74 7.28 -4.77
N GLU A 57 -25.06 8.42 -4.86
CA GLU A 57 -25.41 9.46 -5.82
C GLU A 57 -25.34 8.88 -7.24
N THR A 58 -24.25 8.19 -7.61
CA THR A 58 -24.08 7.63 -8.96
C THR A 58 -25.20 6.66 -9.31
N LEU A 59 -25.61 5.82 -8.37
CA LEU A 59 -26.69 4.87 -8.58
C LEU A 59 -28.05 5.56 -8.81
N LEU A 60 -28.34 6.65 -8.08
CA LEU A 60 -29.54 7.45 -8.33
C LEU A 60 -29.55 8.11 -9.72
N SER A 61 -28.39 8.53 -10.21
CA SER A 61 -28.28 9.15 -11.54
C SER A 61 -28.62 8.19 -12.68
N ILE A 62 -28.36 6.89 -12.49
CA ILE A 62 -28.72 5.83 -13.43
C ILE A 62 -30.24 5.60 -13.39
N GLY A 63 -30.82 5.56 -12.20
CA GLY A 63 -32.26 5.32 -11.99
C GLY A 63 -33.20 6.34 -12.58
N ASN A 64 -32.82 7.62 -12.56
CA ASN A 64 -33.68 8.72 -13.02
C ASN A 64 -33.65 8.93 -14.54
N GLY A 65 -33.04 8.02 -15.31
CA GLY A 65 -33.08 8.02 -16.77
C GLY A 65 -32.52 9.30 -17.39
N SER A 66 -31.19 9.50 -17.36
CA SER A 66 -30.45 10.60 -18.02
C SER A 66 -30.89 12.05 -17.70
N GLY A 67 -31.97 12.25 -16.95
CA GLY A 67 -32.29 13.51 -16.29
C GLY A 67 -31.42 13.63 -15.06
N ILE A 68 -30.30 14.33 -15.21
CA ILE A 68 -29.52 14.91 -14.11
C ILE A 68 -30.53 15.44 -13.10
N SER A 69 -30.64 14.81 -11.91
CA SER A 69 -31.55 15.33 -10.88
C SER A 69 -31.20 16.80 -10.63
N PRO A 70 -32.15 17.70 -10.33
CA PRO A 70 -31.85 19.13 -10.21
C PRO A 70 -30.77 19.49 -9.17
N ASN A 71 -30.39 18.55 -8.29
CA ASN A 71 -29.28 18.68 -7.33
C ASN A 71 -27.98 17.96 -7.78
N TYR A 72 -28.01 17.26 -8.91
CA TYR A 72 -26.93 16.42 -9.45
C TYR A 72 -25.96 17.24 -10.30
N SER A 73 -25.30 18.23 -9.71
CA SER A 73 -24.28 18.96 -10.46
C SER A 73 -23.08 18.05 -10.76
N SER A 74 -22.60 18.07 -12.01
CA SER A 74 -21.35 17.38 -12.40
C SER A 74 -20.17 17.76 -11.50
N SER A 75 -20.20 18.96 -10.93
CA SER A 75 -19.23 19.43 -9.93
C SER A 75 -19.31 18.67 -8.59
N THR A 76 -20.51 18.35 -8.06
CA THR A 76 -20.63 17.54 -6.82
C THR A 76 -19.96 16.17 -6.95
N VAL A 77 -20.12 15.50 -8.09
CA VAL A 77 -19.49 14.20 -8.36
C VAL A 77 -17.97 14.34 -8.45
N ILE A 78 -17.48 15.38 -9.13
CA ILE A 78 -16.04 15.67 -9.24
C ILE A 78 -15.44 15.92 -7.86
N TYR A 79 -16.04 16.79 -7.04
CA TYR A 79 -15.52 17.08 -5.69
C TYR A 79 -15.53 15.84 -4.78
N SER A 80 -16.59 15.04 -4.82
CA SER A 80 -16.70 13.81 -4.02
C SER A 80 -15.69 12.75 -4.48
N THR A 81 -15.43 12.68 -5.79
CA THR A 81 -14.41 11.78 -6.37
C THR A 81 -13.01 12.19 -5.93
N ILE A 82 -12.67 13.49 -6.04
CA ILE A 82 -11.38 14.03 -5.59
C ILE A 82 -11.21 13.79 -4.09
N ALA A 83 -12.25 14.05 -3.29
CA ALA A 83 -12.22 13.82 -1.84
C ALA A 83 -12.01 12.34 -1.51
N SER A 84 -12.68 11.42 -2.21
CA SER A 84 -12.51 9.98 -2.03
C SER A 84 -11.07 9.54 -2.29
N TYR A 85 -10.49 9.96 -3.42
CA TYR A 85 -9.10 9.67 -3.77
C TYR A 85 -8.10 10.31 -2.81
N PHE A 86 -8.40 11.52 -2.31
CA PHE A 86 -7.58 12.19 -1.31
C PHE A 86 -7.52 11.37 0.00
N PHE A 87 -8.65 10.94 0.55
CA PHE A 87 -8.65 10.11 1.76
C PHE A 87 -8.02 8.73 1.52
N MET A 88 -8.20 8.15 0.33
CA MET A 88 -7.52 6.92 -0.05
C MET A 88 -6.00 7.08 -0.03
N LEU A 89 -5.50 8.18 -0.59
CA LEU A 89 -4.08 8.50 -0.65
C LEU A 89 -3.49 8.75 0.75
N ILE A 90 -4.21 9.48 1.61
CA ILE A 90 -3.80 9.69 3.00
C ILE A 90 -3.75 8.36 3.74
N SER A 91 -4.77 7.52 3.60
CA SER A 91 -4.80 6.17 4.19
C SER A 91 -3.58 5.34 3.73
N TYR A 92 -3.30 5.31 2.43
CA TYR A 92 -2.12 4.63 1.88
C TYR A 92 -0.80 5.20 2.43
N THR A 93 -0.68 6.53 2.51
CA THR A 93 0.52 7.21 3.04
C THR A 93 0.78 6.82 4.50
N VAL A 94 -0.26 6.86 5.34
CA VAL A 94 -0.15 6.50 6.76
C VAL A 94 0.14 5.01 6.91
N ALA A 95 -0.42 4.14 6.06
CA ALA A 95 -0.10 2.72 6.04
C ALA A 95 1.38 2.47 5.70
N VAL A 96 1.90 3.09 4.65
CA VAL A 96 3.30 2.97 4.25
C VAL A 96 4.21 3.49 5.36
N ALA A 97 3.92 4.67 5.90
CA ALA A 97 4.70 5.26 7.00
C ALA A 97 4.72 4.35 8.23
N PHE A 98 3.57 3.82 8.64
CA PHE A 98 3.48 2.92 9.79
C PHE A 98 4.25 1.62 9.57
N VAL A 99 4.00 0.93 8.45
CA VAL A 99 4.62 -0.39 8.19
C VAL A 99 6.13 -0.28 8.05
N MET A 100 6.62 0.71 7.30
CA MET A 100 8.06 0.91 7.13
C MET A 100 8.72 1.31 8.46
N GLN A 101 8.11 2.21 9.23
CA GLN A 101 8.64 2.60 10.54
C GLN A 101 8.62 1.45 11.55
N TYR A 102 7.59 0.60 11.51
CA TYR A 102 7.51 -0.61 12.33
C TYR A 102 8.65 -1.58 12.02
N ILE A 103 8.91 -1.82 10.73
CA ILE A 103 9.99 -2.70 10.29
C ILE A 103 11.37 -2.11 10.65
N LYS A 104 11.53 -0.78 10.56
CA LYS A 104 12.75 -0.08 11.01
C LYS A 104 12.99 -0.31 12.50
N PHE A 105 11.97 -0.10 13.33
CA PHE A 105 12.06 -0.34 14.77
C PHE A 105 12.34 -1.81 15.10
N TYR A 106 11.73 -2.74 14.35
CA TYR A 106 12.02 -4.16 14.49
C TYR A 106 13.49 -4.49 14.16
N ARG A 107 14.05 -3.88 13.12
CA ARG A 107 15.47 -4.00 12.77
C ARG A 107 16.38 -3.45 13.87
N ASP A 108 16.11 -2.23 14.32
CA ASP A 108 17.03 -1.48 15.20
C ASP A 108 16.96 -1.92 16.66
N LYS A 109 15.77 -2.25 17.16
CA LYS A 109 15.53 -2.58 18.58
C LYS A 109 15.26 -4.08 18.80
N GLY A 110 14.91 -4.84 17.77
CA GLY A 110 14.50 -6.24 17.89
C GLY A 110 13.03 -6.43 18.31
N ALA A 111 12.56 -7.68 18.25
CA ALA A 111 11.19 -8.03 18.57
C ALA A 111 10.82 -7.71 20.04
N ASN A 112 9.62 -7.18 20.27
CA ASN A 112 9.07 -6.85 21.60
C ASN A 112 9.82 -5.79 22.43
N ASN A 113 10.85 -5.14 21.88
CA ASN A 113 11.63 -4.10 22.57
C ASN A 113 11.11 -2.67 22.30
N PHE A 114 9.92 -2.53 21.72
CA PHE A 114 9.30 -1.25 21.43
C PHE A 114 7.77 -1.37 21.42
N GLU A 115 7.10 -0.24 21.67
CA GLU A 115 5.65 -0.17 21.62
C GLU A 115 5.13 0.38 20.27
N VAL A 116 3.93 -0.04 19.89
CA VAL A 116 3.23 0.46 18.69
C VAL A 116 3.02 1.98 18.74
N THR A 117 2.88 2.54 19.94
CA THR A 117 2.74 3.99 20.19
C THR A 117 4.01 4.76 19.87
N GLU A 118 5.20 4.19 20.14
CA GLU A 118 6.49 4.78 19.76
C GLU A 118 6.63 4.84 18.24
N VAL A 119 6.27 3.76 17.55
CA VAL A 119 6.26 3.69 16.08
C VAL A 119 5.33 4.74 15.51
N GLY A 120 4.12 4.86 16.08
CA GLY A 120 3.15 5.87 15.67
C GLY A 120 3.67 7.29 15.83
N LYS A 121 4.35 7.62 16.93
CA LYS A 121 4.97 8.95 17.11
C LYS A 121 6.09 9.19 16.10
N ALA A 122 6.95 8.20 15.88
CA ALA A 122 8.08 8.31 14.94
C ALA A 122 7.60 8.45 13.48
N MET A 123 6.52 7.79 13.08
CA MET A 123 6.03 7.92 11.71
C MET A 123 5.46 9.32 11.43
N LEU A 124 4.88 10.00 12.42
CA LEU A 124 4.22 11.30 12.24
C LEU A 124 5.19 12.38 11.72
N SER A 125 6.46 12.34 12.15
CA SER A 125 7.49 13.25 11.62
C SER A 125 7.83 12.98 10.17
N ASN A 126 7.69 11.72 9.72
CA ASN A 126 8.06 11.29 8.38
C ASN A 126 6.89 11.37 7.39
N ILE A 127 5.64 11.51 7.86
CA ILE A 127 4.45 11.58 7.00
C ILE A 127 4.56 12.63 5.90
N PRO A 128 4.96 13.91 6.16
CA PRO A 128 5.05 14.91 5.10
C PRO A 128 6.06 14.54 4.02
N THR A 129 7.22 14.01 4.42
CA THR A 129 8.27 13.55 3.50
C THR A 129 7.79 12.36 2.67
N ILE A 130 7.16 11.37 3.31
CA ILE A 130 6.61 10.18 2.64
C ILE A 130 5.46 10.57 1.69
N PHE A 131 4.57 11.46 2.12
CA PHE A 131 3.48 11.98 1.28
C PHE A 131 4.03 12.67 0.03
N GLY A 132 5.01 13.58 0.21
CA GLY A 132 5.69 14.24 -0.90
C GLY A 132 6.39 13.25 -1.84
N ALA A 133 7.04 12.23 -1.29
CA ALA A 133 7.69 11.18 -2.07
C ALA A 133 6.68 10.34 -2.86
N ILE A 134 5.51 10.01 -2.29
CA ILE A 134 4.43 9.28 -2.99
C ILE A 134 3.86 10.13 -4.12
N ILE A 135 3.60 11.42 -3.89
CA ILE A 135 3.12 12.35 -4.93
C ILE A 135 4.14 12.46 -6.07
N LEU A 136 5.41 12.67 -5.74
CA LEU A 136 6.48 12.76 -6.74
C LEU A 136 6.64 11.46 -7.52
N SER A 137 6.59 10.31 -6.83
CA SER A 137 6.62 8.98 -7.45
C SER A 137 5.42 8.78 -8.39
N ALA A 138 4.23 9.21 -8.00
CA ALA A 138 3.04 9.14 -8.84
C ALA A 138 3.17 10.00 -10.11
N ILE A 139 3.69 11.23 -9.99
CA ILE A 139 3.96 12.10 -11.15
C ILE A 139 4.96 11.45 -12.10
N ILE A 140 6.08 10.93 -11.56
CA ILE A 140 7.11 10.24 -12.33
C ILE A 140 6.53 9.00 -13.05
N ALA A 141 5.68 8.22 -12.38
CA ALA A 141 5.01 7.07 -12.97
C ALA A 141 4.05 7.50 -14.10
N VAL A 142 3.21 8.52 -13.88
CA VAL A 142 2.28 9.04 -14.89
C VAL A 142 3.03 9.54 -16.11
N VAL A 143 4.11 10.31 -15.94
CA VAL A 143 4.96 10.76 -17.06
C VAL A 143 5.56 9.57 -17.79
N GLY A 144 6.02 8.55 -17.07
CA GLY A 144 6.52 7.31 -17.65
C GLY A 144 5.47 6.62 -18.54
N PHE A 145 4.24 6.47 -18.06
CA PHE A 145 3.14 5.85 -18.81
C PHE A 145 2.64 6.70 -19.98
N VAL A 146 2.62 8.03 -19.85
CA VAL A 146 2.26 8.96 -20.93
C VAL A 146 3.25 8.87 -22.08
N LEU A 147 4.54 8.73 -21.77
CA LEU A 147 5.56 8.55 -22.80
C LEU A 147 5.39 7.18 -23.47
N LEU A 148 5.42 6.08 -22.70
CA LEU A 148 5.26 4.71 -23.20
C LEU A 148 4.89 3.74 -22.07
N ILE A 149 4.05 2.73 -22.35
CA ILE A 149 3.61 1.75 -21.35
C ILE A 149 4.79 0.95 -20.74
N ILE A 150 5.70 0.43 -21.57
CA ILE A 150 6.80 -0.43 -21.10
C ILE A 150 7.77 0.36 -20.18
N PRO A 151 8.29 1.54 -20.58
CA PRO A 151 9.05 2.41 -19.67
C PRO A 151 8.27 2.83 -18.41
N GLY A 152 6.96 3.10 -18.52
CA GLY A 152 6.11 3.41 -17.37
C GLY A 152 6.09 2.29 -16.32
N ILE A 153 5.95 1.04 -16.75
CA ILE A 153 6.04 -0.15 -15.87
C ILE A 153 7.43 -0.22 -15.23
N TYR A 154 8.50 -0.08 -16.03
CA TYR A 154 9.87 -0.13 -15.53
C TYR A 154 10.12 0.90 -14.41
N VAL A 155 9.73 2.15 -14.64
CA VAL A 155 9.88 3.25 -13.67
C VAL A 155 9.06 2.98 -12.41
N THR A 156 7.82 2.50 -12.53
CA THR A 156 6.94 2.22 -11.38
C THR A 156 7.52 1.15 -10.45
N ILE A 157 8.17 0.13 -11.02
CA ILE A 157 8.82 -0.92 -10.23
C ILE A 157 10.06 -0.36 -9.53
N CYS A 158 10.85 0.48 -10.21
CA CYS A 158 12.00 1.14 -9.60
C CYS A 158 11.60 1.99 -8.38
N ILE A 159 10.61 2.86 -8.54
CA ILE A 159 10.19 3.79 -7.48
C ILE A 159 9.46 3.10 -6.30
N SER A 160 9.11 1.82 -6.42
CA SER A 160 8.52 1.05 -5.31
C SER A 160 9.39 1.01 -4.04
N LEU A 161 10.71 1.17 -4.20
CA LEU A 161 11.68 1.18 -3.09
C LEU A 161 12.04 2.56 -2.56
N VAL A 162 11.45 3.64 -3.10
CA VAL A 162 11.75 5.01 -2.65
C VAL A 162 11.46 5.17 -1.16
N VAL A 163 10.27 4.75 -0.70
CA VAL A 163 9.92 4.91 0.72
C VAL A 163 10.75 4.02 1.66
N PRO A 164 11.01 2.73 1.34
CA PRO A 164 12.01 1.94 2.06
C PRO A 164 13.36 2.65 2.21
N ILE A 165 13.92 3.22 1.13
CA ILE A 165 15.21 3.93 1.20
C ILE A 165 15.12 5.16 2.10
N ILE A 166 14.08 5.99 1.96
CA ILE A 166 13.87 7.17 2.82
C ILE A 166 13.82 6.76 4.30
N VAL A 167 13.07 5.70 4.63
CA VAL A 167 12.83 5.32 6.03
C VAL A 167 14.02 4.55 6.60
N PHE A 168 14.56 3.57 5.88
CA PHE A 168 15.59 2.66 6.39
C PHE A 168 17.00 3.23 6.34
N GLU A 169 17.27 4.16 5.42
CA GLU A 169 18.58 4.81 5.24
C GLU A 169 18.58 6.27 5.71
N ASP A 170 17.42 6.80 6.14
CA ASP A 170 17.24 8.22 6.52
C ASP A 170 17.66 9.19 5.39
N GLU A 171 17.45 8.77 4.15
CA GLU A 171 17.84 9.50 2.94
C GLU A 171 16.82 10.54 2.47
N SER A 172 17.30 11.54 1.74
CA SER A 172 16.43 12.54 1.12
C SER A 172 15.63 11.95 -0.06
N VAL A 173 14.47 12.54 -0.38
CA VAL A 173 13.59 12.04 -1.47
C VAL A 173 14.32 11.93 -2.81
N GLY A 174 15.13 12.93 -3.17
CA GLY A 174 15.88 12.94 -4.43
C GLY A 174 16.97 11.86 -4.49
N ASN A 175 17.68 11.66 -3.39
CA ASN A 175 18.68 10.59 -3.27
C ASN A 175 18.01 9.22 -3.32
N ALA A 176 16.88 9.05 -2.63
CA ALA A 176 16.12 7.80 -2.62
C ALA A 176 15.60 7.41 -4.02
N ILE A 177 15.10 8.38 -4.79
CA ILE A 177 14.70 8.16 -6.20
C ILE A 177 15.91 7.74 -7.03
N SER A 178 17.05 8.41 -6.91
CA SER A 178 18.24 8.03 -7.69
C SER A 178 18.80 6.66 -7.26
N GLY A 179 18.76 6.37 -5.97
CA GLY A 179 19.22 5.12 -5.37
C GLY A 179 18.39 3.91 -5.79
N CYS A 180 17.07 4.05 -5.92
CA CYS A 180 16.19 2.91 -6.23
C CYS A 180 16.45 2.32 -7.63
N PHE A 181 16.75 3.16 -8.63
CA PHE A 181 17.11 2.69 -9.97
C PHE A 181 18.40 1.87 -9.96
N ASN A 182 19.39 2.31 -9.19
CA ASN A 182 20.67 1.60 -9.05
C ASN A 182 20.49 0.27 -8.31
N LEU A 183 19.64 0.24 -7.27
CA LEU A 183 19.39 -0.94 -6.47
C LEU A 183 18.65 -2.05 -7.26
N ILE A 184 17.72 -1.67 -8.14
CA ILE A 184 16.86 -2.62 -8.84
C ILE A 184 17.45 -3.10 -10.17
N LYS A 185 18.36 -2.34 -10.81
CA LYS A 185 18.83 -2.58 -12.20
C LYS A 185 19.18 -4.04 -12.52
N SER A 186 19.87 -4.75 -11.63
CA SER A 186 20.30 -6.14 -11.83
C SER A 186 19.23 -7.19 -11.47
N ASN A 187 18.20 -6.83 -10.73
CA ASN A 187 17.18 -7.72 -10.18
C ASN A 187 15.75 -7.29 -10.55
N TRP A 188 15.58 -6.47 -11.58
CA TRP A 188 14.30 -5.84 -11.94
C TRP A 188 13.18 -6.86 -12.17
N TRP A 189 13.44 -7.94 -12.92
CA TRP A 189 12.45 -8.99 -13.18
C TRP A 189 11.99 -9.71 -11.91
N ASN A 190 12.90 -9.90 -10.95
CA ASN A 190 12.56 -10.51 -9.67
C ASN A 190 11.68 -9.54 -8.86
N THR A 191 12.09 -8.27 -8.73
CA THR A 191 11.27 -7.23 -8.07
C THR A 191 9.89 -7.12 -8.72
N PHE A 192 9.83 -7.07 -10.05
CA PHE A 192 8.58 -7.05 -10.79
C PHE A 192 7.69 -8.24 -10.43
N ALA A 193 8.20 -9.46 -10.53
CA ALA A 193 7.43 -10.67 -10.27
C ALA A 193 6.92 -10.73 -8.82
N VAL A 194 7.74 -10.28 -7.85
CA VAL A 194 7.35 -10.24 -6.44
C VAL A 194 6.21 -9.26 -6.22
N LEU A 195 6.35 -8.03 -6.73
CA LEU A 195 5.32 -7.00 -6.62
C LEU A 195 4.06 -7.37 -7.39
N PHE A 196 4.18 -7.99 -8.55
CA PHE A 196 3.06 -8.44 -9.36
C PHE A 196 2.26 -9.52 -8.63
N VAL A 197 2.92 -10.57 -8.13
CA VAL A 197 2.23 -11.65 -7.41
C VAL A 197 1.65 -11.15 -6.09
N MET A 198 2.37 -10.34 -5.32
CA MET A 198 1.82 -9.74 -4.09
C MET A 198 0.66 -8.79 -4.37
N GLY A 199 0.73 -8.04 -5.48
CA GLY A 199 -0.35 -7.20 -5.98
C GLY A 199 -1.59 -8.01 -6.34
N LEU A 200 -1.45 -9.15 -7.03
CA LEU A 200 -2.55 -10.06 -7.33
C LEU A 200 -3.19 -10.64 -6.06
N ILE A 201 -2.38 -11.13 -5.11
CA ILE A 201 -2.88 -11.65 -3.83
C ILE A 201 -3.64 -10.57 -3.07
N SER A 202 -3.06 -9.37 -2.96
CA SER A 202 -3.70 -8.23 -2.28
C SER A 202 -5.01 -7.82 -2.96
N SER A 203 -5.04 -7.83 -4.29
CA SER A 203 -6.23 -7.47 -5.07
C SER A 203 -7.35 -8.49 -4.89
N ALA A 204 -7.03 -9.79 -4.91
CA ALA A 204 -7.99 -10.85 -4.65
C ALA A 204 -8.58 -10.76 -3.22
N LEU A 205 -7.73 -10.49 -2.22
CA LEU A 205 -8.19 -10.28 -0.84
C LEU A 205 -9.05 -9.02 -0.71
N ASN A 206 -8.67 -7.95 -1.40
CA ASN A 206 -9.42 -6.70 -1.37
C ASN A 206 -10.81 -6.86 -2.00
N PHE A 207 -10.93 -7.66 -3.06
CA PHE A 207 -12.20 -7.94 -3.73
C PHE A 207 -13.26 -8.47 -2.77
N VAL A 208 -12.88 -9.29 -1.78
CA VAL A 208 -13.80 -9.80 -0.74
C VAL A 208 -14.50 -8.67 0.01
N PHE A 209 -13.78 -7.58 0.31
CA PHE A 209 -14.36 -6.42 0.99
C PHE A 209 -15.18 -5.52 0.07
N GLN A 210 -14.97 -5.61 -1.25
CA GLN A 210 -15.77 -4.90 -2.25
C GLN A 210 -17.10 -5.62 -2.56
N LEU A 211 -17.13 -6.95 -2.42
CA LEU A 211 -18.28 -7.78 -2.79
C LEU A 211 -19.64 -7.28 -2.27
N PRO A 212 -19.81 -6.92 -0.99
CA PRO A 212 -21.11 -6.47 -0.50
C PRO A 212 -21.62 -5.23 -1.26
N SER A 213 -20.74 -4.27 -1.52
CA SER A 213 -21.09 -3.06 -2.26
C SER A 213 -21.37 -3.37 -3.73
N THR A 214 -20.53 -4.18 -4.38
CA THR A 214 -20.70 -4.55 -5.79
C THR A 214 -21.99 -5.32 -6.02
N ILE A 215 -22.29 -6.32 -5.18
CA ILE A 215 -23.53 -7.11 -5.28
C ILE A 215 -24.73 -6.19 -5.12
N TYR A 216 -24.73 -5.32 -4.10
CA TYR A 216 -25.83 -4.40 -3.86
C TYR A 216 -26.06 -3.41 -5.00
N GLN A 217 -24.98 -2.85 -5.57
CA GLN A 217 -25.07 -1.96 -6.74
C GLN A 217 -25.62 -2.69 -7.97
N LEU A 218 -25.16 -3.92 -8.22
CA LEU A 218 -25.64 -4.74 -9.34
C LEU A 218 -27.12 -5.07 -9.19
N THR A 219 -27.55 -5.55 -8.02
CA THR A 219 -28.97 -5.86 -7.78
C THR A 219 -29.83 -4.61 -7.92
N SER A 220 -29.40 -3.50 -7.32
CA SER A 220 -30.14 -2.24 -7.40
C SER A 220 -30.30 -1.77 -8.85
N THR A 221 -29.23 -1.85 -9.64
CA THR A 221 -29.27 -1.47 -11.06
C THR A 221 -30.21 -2.35 -11.87
N ILE A 222 -30.22 -3.67 -11.61
CA ILE A 222 -31.12 -4.62 -12.29
C ILE A 222 -32.60 -4.32 -11.97
N PHE A 223 -32.95 -4.11 -10.70
CA PHE A 223 -34.32 -3.79 -10.29
C PHE A 223 -34.79 -2.44 -10.88
N MET A 224 -33.92 -1.44 -10.89
CA MET A 224 -34.24 -0.15 -11.50
C MET A 224 -34.44 -0.27 -13.02
N ALA A 225 -33.67 -1.13 -13.68
CA ALA A 225 -33.82 -1.40 -15.11
C ALA A 225 -35.04 -2.26 -15.45
N SER A 226 -35.54 -3.10 -14.54
CA SER A 226 -36.76 -3.90 -14.74
C SER A 226 -38.05 -3.10 -14.57
N GLY A 227 -37.96 -1.80 -14.25
CA GLY A 227 -39.12 -0.94 -14.00
C GLY A 227 -39.69 -1.08 -12.58
N ASP A 228 -39.03 -1.84 -11.71
CA ASP A 228 -39.37 -1.87 -10.28
C ASP A 228 -38.86 -0.59 -9.61
N ALA A 229 -39.73 0.06 -8.84
CA ALA A 229 -39.39 1.24 -8.05
C ALA A 229 -38.56 0.84 -6.81
N MET A 230 -37.32 0.37 -7.03
CA MET A 230 -36.35 0.20 -5.96
C MET A 230 -35.62 1.52 -5.72
N THR A 231 -35.88 2.15 -4.57
CA THR A 231 -35.08 3.28 -4.09
C THR A 231 -33.83 2.74 -3.41
N PRO A 232 -32.61 3.02 -3.90
CA PRO A 232 -31.41 2.58 -3.22
C PRO A 232 -31.32 3.15 -1.80
N SER A 233 -31.00 2.31 -0.83
CA SER A 233 -30.65 2.73 0.53
C SER A 233 -29.26 3.38 0.58
N LYS A 234 -29.23 4.66 0.95
CA LYS A 234 -28.01 5.42 1.21
C LYS A 234 -27.17 4.83 2.34
N SER A 235 -27.82 4.43 3.43
CA SER A 235 -27.13 3.93 4.63
C SER A 235 -26.46 2.59 4.38
N LEU A 236 -27.10 1.69 3.60
CA LEU A 236 -26.50 0.40 3.24
C LEU A 236 -25.27 0.57 2.34
N LEU A 237 -25.33 1.47 1.36
CA LEU A 237 -24.17 1.76 0.51
C LEU A 237 -23.01 2.32 1.31
N ILE A 238 -23.26 3.30 2.17
CA ILE A 238 -22.22 3.84 3.06
C ILE A 238 -21.63 2.74 3.94
N LEU A 239 -22.46 1.87 4.53
CA LEU A 239 -21.98 0.76 5.34
C LEU A 239 -21.07 -0.19 4.55
N PHE A 240 -21.47 -0.61 3.35
CA PHE A 240 -20.66 -1.49 2.52
C PHE A 240 -19.37 -0.83 2.02
N SER A 241 -19.41 0.47 1.69
CA SER A 241 -18.21 1.22 1.30
C SER A 241 -17.27 1.47 2.48
N ILE A 242 -17.77 1.60 3.72
CA ILE A 242 -16.93 1.60 4.92
C ILE A 242 -16.20 0.26 5.07
N ILE A 243 -16.90 -0.87 4.89
CA ILE A 243 -16.28 -2.20 4.91
C ILE A 243 -15.17 -2.29 3.83
N GLN A 244 -15.45 -1.80 2.62
CA GLN A 244 -14.47 -1.70 1.53
C GLN A 244 -13.26 -0.84 1.94
N GLY A 245 -13.47 0.34 2.50
CA GLY A 245 -12.40 1.26 2.89
C GLY A 245 -11.52 0.74 4.03
N ILE A 246 -12.12 0.10 5.03
CA ILE A 246 -11.39 -0.58 6.12
C ILE A 246 -10.62 -1.78 5.58
N GLY A 247 -11.26 -2.61 4.75
CA GLY A 247 -10.62 -3.74 4.09
C GLY A 247 -9.41 -3.31 3.26
N TYR A 248 -9.56 -2.25 2.46
CA TYR A 248 -8.46 -1.64 1.73
C TYR A 248 -7.31 -1.21 2.63
N ALA A 249 -7.61 -0.47 3.71
CA ALA A 249 -6.59 -0.02 4.66
C ALA A 249 -5.81 -1.20 5.27
N LEU A 250 -6.51 -2.26 5.72
CA LEU A 250 -5.88 -3.39 6.39
C LEU A 250 -5.05 -4.28 5.44
N ILE A 251 -5.51 -4.47 4.20
CA ILE A 251 -4.81 -5.31 3.23
C ILE A 251 -3.45 -4.72 2.81
N GLN A 252 -3.24 -3.40 2.96
CA GLN A 252 -1.96 -2.75 2.66
C GLN A 252 -0.77 -3.32 3.45
N ILE A 253 -0.98 -3.97 4.60
CA ILE A 253 0.10 -4.62 5.36
C ILE A 253 0.88 -5.59 4.46
N LEU A 254 0.19 -6.33 3.60
CA LEU A 254 0.76 -7.41 2.79
C LEU A 254 1.73 -6.90 1.71
N PRO A 255 1.34 -6.01 0.77
CA PRO A 255 2.25 -5.51 -0.25
C PRO A 255 3.36 -4.63 0.36
N LEU A 256 3.07 -3.86 1.41
CA LEU A 256 4.08 -3.00 2.05
C LEU A 256 5.17 -3.80 2.76
N THR A 257 4.80 -4.89 3.43
CA THR A 257 5.79 -5.79 4.03
C THR A 257 6.62 -6.48 2.93
N ALA A 258 6.01 -6.88 1.82
CA ALA A 258 6.73 -7.48 0.70
C ALA A 258 7.77 -6.54 0.09
N ILE A 259 7.40 -5.27 -0.09
CA ILE A 259 8.30 -4.21 -0.55
C ILE A 259 9.51 -4.09 0.39
N ALA A 260 9.28 -4.10 1.71
CA ALA A 260 10.36 -4.05 2.69
C ALA A 260 11.26 -5.31 2.65
N MET A 261 10.68 -6.51 2.52
CA MET A 261 11.47 -7.74 2.39
C MET A 261 12.30 -7.76 1.10
N GLN A 262 11.74 -7.24 0.01
CA GLN A 262 12.44 -7.11 -1.26
C GLN A 262 13.57 -6.07 -1.17
N TYR A 263 13.37 -4.97 -0.45
CA TYR A 263 14.44 -4.01 -0.16
C TYR A 263 15.63 -4.68 0.54
N PHE A 264 15.39 -5.39 1.65
CA PHE A 264 16.47 -6.07 2.38
C PHE A 264 17.16 -7.15 1.54
N ASN A 265 16.40 -7.89 0.72
CA ASN A 265 16.98 -8.87 -0.20
C ASN A 265 17.94 -8.23 -1.21
N LEU A 266 17.59 -7.06 -1.75
CA LEU A 266 18.43 -6.37 -2.74
C LEU A 266 19.69 -5.78 -2.14
N ILE A 267 19.61 -5.23 -0.91
CA ILE A 267 20.78 -4.73 -0.19
C ILE A 267 21.76 -5.87 0.11
N GLU A 268 21.28 -6.98 0.65
CA GLU A 268 22.13 -8.13 0.96
C GLU A 268 22.81 -8.71 -0.29
N LYS A 269 22.08 -8.81 -1.41
CA LYS A 269 22.67 -9.24 -2.68
C LYS A 269 23.77 -8.29 -3.18
N ARG A 270 23.65 -6.99 -2.88
CA ARG A 270 24.65 -5.98 -3.26
C ARG A 270 25.88 -6.04 -2.33
N GLN A 271 25.71 -6.28 -1.04
CA GLN A 271 26.78 -6.25 -0.04
C GLN A 271 27.52 -7.59 0.12
N SER A 272 26.86 -8.72 -0.12
CA SER A 272 27.44 -10.06 0.09
C SER A 272 28.77 -10.31 -0.64
N PRO A 273 28.97 -9.91 -1.93
CA PRO A 273 30.26 -10.07 -2.59
C PRO A 273 31.38 -9.21 -1.98
N ALA A 274 31.05 -8.03 -1.45
CA ALA A 274 32.02 -7.15 -0.80
C ALA A 274 32.47 -7.70 0.56
N LEU A 275 31.51 -8.20 1.36
CA LEU A 275 31.79 -8.82 2.66
C LEU A 275 32.69 -10.06 2.53
N LEU A 276 32.47 -10.89 1.49
CA LEU A 276 33.33 -12.06 1.23
C LEU A 276 34.75 -11.63 0.86
N LYS A 277 34.90 -10.59 0.05
CA LYS A 277 36.22 -10.05 -0.33
C LYS A 277 36.97 -9.50 0.88
N ASP A 278 36.30 -8.80 1.78
CA ASP A 278 36.90 -8.27 3.01
C ASP A 278 37.39 -9.41 3.93
N LEU A 279 36.61 -10.49 4.06
CA LEU A 279 37.00 -11.68 4.83
C LEU A 279 38.21 -12.40 4.21
N GLU A 280 38.25 -12.55 2.88
CA GLU A 280 39.40 -13.15 2.18
C GLU A 280 40.67 -12.30 2.34
N THR A 281 40.55 -10.97 2.39
CA THR A 281 41.71 -10.10 2.65
C THR A 281 42.19 -10.14 4.10
N ILE A 282 41.32 -10.43 5.07
CA ILE A 282 41.73 -10.62 6.47
C ILE A 282 42.42 -11.98 6.63
N GLY A 283 41.86 -13.05 6.06
CA GLY A 283 42.44 -14.40 6.14
C GLY A 283 43.76 -14.59 5.37
N ASN A 284 44.08 -13.71 4.42
CA ASN A 284 45.39 -13.71 3.72
C ASN A 284 46.47 -12.87 4.41
N ASN A 285 46.12 -12.10 5.46
CA ASN A 285 47.05 -11.28 6.23
C ASN A 285 47.39 -11.88 7.61
N GLU A 286 46.97 -13.13 7.85
CA GLU A 286 47.44 -14.01 8.94
C GLU A 286 48.35 -15.11 8.36
#